data_AF-A0AAJ4ZD97-F1
#
_entry.id   AF-A0AAJ4ZD97-F1
#
_cell.length_a   1.000
_cell.length_b   1.000
_cell.length_c   1.000
_cell.angle_alpha   90.00
_cell.angle_beta   90.00
_cell.angle_gamma   90.00
#
_symmetry.space_group_name_H-M   'P 1'
#
loop_
_entity.id
_entity.type
_entity.pdbx_description
1 polymer ?
#
loop_
_entity_poly.entity_id
_entity_poly.type
_entity_poly.pdbx_seq_one_letter_code
_entity_poly.pdbx_strand_id
1 'polypeptide(L)'
;MAGNFGDRLASAARERNAPRRGRRAGARAGLLAILLGVAGLAHAATQSPNPGVATDPAAQNLGNTFGPGAIVIPGNNAAAGGVASNVPGNVRPVAANAQPNAAVGASTSHVAPASQQSPQAAAVPVNSQFQNTEVVRQTAERFLREQTTGLPGRVTITVGDSVSDRMPACGALEPFLPPGARLWGSTTVGVRCAGERPWTLYLQARVSINATYFVAARQINPGETIGPNDLSPRQGDLTLLPRTVATDAGQIVGTVAVNRITSGLPIRSDLLRSAIAVQQGQTVRVVSRGSGFEVSTEGQVLSRASAGDPVQVRTRAGQVVSGTVKTGKGGNVEVEVAL
;
A
#
# COMPACT_ATOMS: atom_id res chain seq x y z
N MET A 1 49.02 25.45 35.65
CA MET A 1 49.92 25.83 34.55
C MET A 1 49.15 25.53 33.26
N ALA A 2 48.22 26.37 32.80
CA ALA A 2 48.41 27.63 32.09
C ALA A 2 49.34 27.48 30.86
N GLY A 3 48.74 27.49 29.67
CA GLY A 3 49.43 27.50 28.37
C GLY A 3 48.46 27.94 27.28
N ASN A 4 48.34 29.25 27.12
CA ASN A 4 47.51 29.98 26.17
C ASN A 4 48.42 30.65 25.15
N PHE A 5 48.26 30.38 23.85
CA PHE A 5 48.73 31.15 22.68
C PHE A 5 47.95 30.58 21.47
N GLY A 6 47.33 31.32 20.56
CA GLY A 6 47.37 32.74 20.23
C GLY A 6 47.02 32.85 18.74
N ASP A 7 45.87 33.46 18.46
CA ASP A 7 45.46 34.22 17.28
C ASP A 7 46.26 34.16 15.97
N ARG A 8 45.53 34.04 14.84
CA ARG A 8 45.65 34.98 13.71
C ARG A 8 44.46 34.92 12.73
N LEU A 9 43.70 36.01 12.81
CA LEU A 9 42.86 36.68 11.81
C LEU A 9 43.24 36.48 10.34
N ALA A 10 42.22 36.30 9.49
CA ALA A 10 42.22 36.84 8.13
C ALA A 10 40.78 37.26 7.72
N SER A 11 40.62 38.57 7.62
CA SER A 11 39.47 39.32 7.14
C SER A 11 39.33 39.32 5.60
N ALA A 12 38.18 39.84 5.15
CA ALA A 12 37.86 40.38 3.82
C ALA A 12 37.19 39.38 2.84
N ALA A 13 36.20 39.73 2.02
CA ALA A 13 35.59 41.01 1.72
C ALA A 13 34.12 40.83 1.31
N ARG A 14 33.41 41.94 1.54
CA ARG A 14 32.02 42.26 1.25
C ARG A 14 31.91 42.73 -0.19
N GLU A 15 30.97 42.21 -0.98
CA GLU A 15 30.50 42.93 -2.16
C GLU A 15 28.98 42.82 -2.33
N ARG A 16 28.36 43.99 -2.18
CA ARG A 16 26.96 44.27 -2.48
C ARG A 16 26.91 44.70 -3.94
N ASN A 17 25.98 44.17 -4.73
CA ASN A 17 25.46 44.91 -5.86
C ASN A 17 24.03 44.50 -6.24
N ALA A 18 23.18 45.50 -6.30
CA ALA A 18 21.86 45.55 -6.92
C ALA A 18 21.78 46.94 -7.59
N PRO A 19 20.74 47.29 -8.38
CA PRO A 19 19.96 46.55 -9.36
C PRO A 19 20.04 47.23 -10.75
N ARG A 20 19.51 46.62 -11.82
CA ARG A 20 19.18 47.37 -13.06
C ARG A 20 17.80 47.04 -13.60
N ARG A 21 17.03 48.12 -13.75
CA ARG A 21 15.78 48.27 -14.51
C ARG A 21 15.97 47.84 -15.98
N GLY A 22 14.96 47.18 -16.53
CA GLY A 22 14.73 47.06 -17.97
C GLY A 22 13.22 46.99 -18.24
N ARG A 23 12.67 48.07 -18.80
CA ARG A 23 11.27 48.29 -19.16
C ARG A 23 11.20 48.29 -20.70
N ARG A 24 10.22 47.61 -21.30
CA ARG A 24 9.60 47.81 -22.64
C ARG A 24 8.78 46.54 -22.97
N ALA A 25 7.70 46.49 -23.75
CA ALA A 25 6.61 47.37 -24.23
C ALA A 25 6.00 46.63 -25.45
N GLY A 26 4.66 46.63 -25.62
CA GLY A 26 3.93 46.25 -26.86
C GLY A 26 3.88 44.74 -27.14
N ALA A 27 2.86 44.14 -27.78
CA ALA A 27 1.80 44.59 -28.68
C ALA A 27 0.65 43.53 -28.64
N ARG A 28 -0.62 43.93 -28.48
CA ARG A 28 -1.67 44.09 -29.51
C ARG A 28 -2.01 42.85 -30.38
N ALA A 29 -3.31 42.51 -30.28
CA ALA A 29 -4.25 42.18 -31.36
C ALA A 29 -4.26 40.77 -31.98
N GLY A 30 -5.47 40.22 -32.14
CA GLY A 30 -5.71 39.07 -33.01
C GLY A 30 -7.03 38.33 -32.76
N LEU A 31 -8.16 38.98 -33.04
CA LEU A 31 -9.43 38.32 -33.36
C LEU A 31 -9.19 37.32 -34.51
N LEU A 32 -9.77 36.11 -34.45
CA LEU A 32 -10.42 35.54 -35.64
C LEU A 32 -11.38 34.40 -35.26
N ALA A 33 -12.66 34.65 -35.50
CA ALA A 33 -13.74 33.69 -35.54
C ALA A 33 -13.64 32.87 -36.84
N ILE A 34 -13.88 31.56 -36.78
CA ILE A 34 -14.27 30.76 -37.94
C ILE A 34 -15.45 29.88 -37.54
N LEU A 35 -16.59 30.20 -38.17
CA LEU A 35 -17.82 29.44 -38.27
C LEU A 35 -17.69 28.41 -39.40
N LEU A 36 -18.21 27.20 -39.18
CA LEU A 36 -18.79 26.24 -40.14
C LEU A 36 -19.54 25.21 -39.27
N GLY A 37 -20.88 25.14 -39.24
CA GLY A 37 -21.73 24.55 -40.28
C GLY A 37 -21.45 23.04 -40.36
N VAL A 38 -22.35 22.09 -40.09
CA VAL A 38 -23.56 21.79 -40.88
C VAL A 38 -24.42 20.70 -40.19
N ALA A 39 -25.74 20.83 -40.36
CA ALA A 39 -26.83 19.83 -40.38
C ALA A 39 -27.28 19.04 -39.13
N GLY A 40 -28.56 19.21 -38.79
CA GLY A 40 -29.55 18.23 -39.24
C GLY A 40 -30.45 17.56 -38.19
N LEU A 41 -31.74 17.92 -38.26
CA LEU A 41 -32.94 17.06 -38.11
C LEU A 41 -33.56 16.77 -36.71
N ALA A 42 -34.80 17.30 -36.61
CA ALA A 42 -36.06 16.61 -36.28
C ALA A 42 -36.49 16.33 -34.81
N HIS A 43 -37.62 16.95 -34.46
CA HIS A 43 -38.80 16.48 -33.70
C HIS A 43 -38.65 15.44 -32.58
N ALA A 44 -39.12 15.76 -31.36
CA ALA A 44 -40.44 15.30 -30.86
C ALA A 44 -40.64 15.56 -29.35
N ALA A 45 -41.86 16.00 -29.03
CA ALA A 45 -42.71 15.68 -27.88
C ALA A 45 -42.20 15.83 -26.43
N THR A 46 -42.90 16.70 -25.72
CA THR A 46 -43.14 16.73 -24.28
C THR A 46 -43.70 15.41 -23.74
N GLN A 47 -43.23 14.96 -22.57
CA GLN A 47 -44.07 14.23 -21.60
C GLN A 47 -43.48 14.26 -20.19
N SER A 48 -44.30 14.77 -19.27
CA SER A 48 -44.15 14.71 -17.82
C SER A 48 -44.51 13.31 -17.31
N PRO A 49 -43.91 12.80 -16.23
CA PRO A 49 -44.56 11.80 -15.39
C PRO A 49 -44.88 12.34 -14.00
N ASN A 50 -46.13 12.13 -13.61
CA ASN A 50 -46.72 12.38 -12.30
C ASN A 50 -45.94 11.72 -11.14
N PRO A 51 -46.05 12.28 -9.91
CA PRO A 51 -45.42 11.71 -8.71
C PRO A 51 -46.16 10.45 -8.24
N GLY A 52 -45.45 9.31 -8.25
CA GLY A 52 -45.91 8.08 -7.61
C GLY A 52 -45.72 8.15 -6.09
N VAL A 53 -46.80 7.91 -5.35
CA VAL A 53 -46.83 7.80 -3.89
C VAL A 53 -46.11 6.51 -3.45
N ALA A 54 -45.15 6.61 -2.54
CA ALA A 54 -44.47 5.46 -1.95
C ALA A 54 -45.35 4.74 -0.91
N THR A 55 -45.68 3.48 -1.15
CA THR A 55 -46.41 2.59 -0.23
C THR A 55 -45.47 1.63 0.49
N ASP A 56 -44.51 2.15 1.29
CA ASP A 56 -43.69 1.34 2.18
C ASP A 56 -43.81 1.86 3.64
N PRO A 57 -44.29 1.04 4.60
CA PRO A 57 -44.45 1.44 6.00
C PRO A 57 -43.13 1.77 6.71
N ALA A 58 -41.96 1.38 6.18
CA ALA A 58 -40.66 1.75 6.73
C ALA A 58 -40.21 3.18 6.33
N ALA A 59 -40.65 3.69 5.18
CA ALA A 59 -40.32 5.05 4.71
C ALA A 59 -41.07 6.15 5.47
N GLN A 60 -42.26 5.84 6.02
CA GLN A 60 -43.10 6.79 6.75
C GLN A 60 -42.52 7.19 8.12
N ASN A 61 -41.72 6.33 8.76
CA ASN A 61 -41.12 6.63 10.07
C ASN A 61 -39.88 7.55 9.98
N LEU A 62 -39.25 7.66 8.81
CA LEU A 62 -38.05 8.49 8.63
C LEU A 62 -38.40 9.97 8.42
N GLY A 63 -39.57 10.28 7.86
CA GLY A 63 -40.05 11.66 7.72
C GLY A 63 -40.24 12.40 9.05
N ASN A 64 -40.57 11.66 10.11
CA ASN A 64 -40.81 12.22 11.45
C ASN A 64 -39.52 12.54 12.23
N THR A 65 -38.38 11.99 11.81
CA THR A 65 -37.09 12.18 12.51
C THR A 65 -36.25 13.31 11.89
N PHE A 66 -36.39 13.58 10.58
CA PHE A 66 -35.52 14.52 9.86
C PHE A 66 -36.17 15.88 9.53
N GLY A 67 -37.43 16.10 9.89
CA GLY A 67 -38.12 17.37 9.69
C GLY A 67 -38.40 17.70 8.21
N PRO A 68 -39.11 18.81 7.94
CA PRO A 68 -39.47 19.22 6.58
C PRO A 68 -38.24 19.72 5.82
N GLY A 69 -37.74 18.94 4.84
CA GLY A 69 -36.62 19.31 3.97
C GLY A 69 -35.72 18.17 3.49
N ALA A 70 -35.95 16.93 3.93
CA ALA A 70 -35.17 15.78 3.48
C ALA A 70 -35.45 15.44 2.01
N ILE A 71 -34.43 15.58 1.15
CA ILE A 71 -34.48 15.11 -0.25
C ILE A 71 -33.90 13.70 -0.29
N VAL A 72 -34.76 12.73 -0.60
CA VAL A 72 -34.37 11.33 -0.83
C VAL A 72 -34.04 11.17 -2.31
N ILE A 73 -32.77 10.95 -2.65
CA ILE A 73 -32.36 10.66 -4.03
C ILE A 73 -32.20 9.13 -4.16
N PRO A 74 -33.01 8.44 -4.98
CA PRO A 74 -32.79 7.03 -5.25
C PRO A 74 -31.48 6.84 -6.03
N GLY A 75 -30.61 5.97 -5.54
CA GLY A 75 -29.32 5.68 -6.16
C GLY A 75 -29.48 4.88 -7.46
N ASN A 76 -28.94 5.41 -8.55
CA ASN A 76 -28.82 4.72 -9.84
C ASN A 76 -27.77 3.60 -9.74
N ASN A 77 -28.22 2.35 -9.66
CA ASN A 77 -27.43 1.15 -9.97
C ASN A 77 -28.29 0.17 -10.78
N ALA A 78 -28.35 0.37 -12.10
CA ALA A 78 -28.87 -0.62 -13.04
C ALA A 78 -28.01 -0.63 -14.30
N ALA A 79 -26.80 -1.18 -14.17
CA ALA A 79 -25.95 -1.54 -15.30
C ALA A 79 -25.26 -2.87 -14.99
N ALA A 80 -25.96 -3.97 -15.27
CA ALA A 80 -25.38 -5.25 -15.66
C ALA A 80 -26.52 -6.16 -16.13
N GLY A 81 -26.60 -6.35 -17.45
CA GLY A 81 -27.39 -7.42 -18.04
C GLY A 81 -26.80 -8.76 -17.61
N GLY A 82 -27.63 -9.57 -16.95
CA GLY A 82 -27.30 -10.92 -16.52
C GLY A 82 -28.59 -11.60 -16.08
N VAL A 83 -29.22 -12.31 -17.02
CA VAL A 83 -30.41 -13.12 -16.76
C VAL A 83 -30.04 -14.32 -15.90
N ALA A 84 -30.60 -14.40 -14.68
CA ALA A 84 -30.60 -15.61 -13.88
C ALA A 84 -32.02 -16.18 -13.86
N SER A 85 -32.28 -17.17 -14.72
CA SER A 85 -33.49 -18.01 -14.65
C SER A 85 -33.25 -19.15 -13.67
N ASN A 86 -34.15 -19.28 -12.70
CA ASN A 86 -34.15 -20.32 -11.69
C ASN A 86 -35.15 -21.43 -12.10
N VAL A 87 -34.67 -22.63 -12.41
CA VAL A 87 -35.50 -23.83 -12.57
C VAL A 87 -34.83 -24.99 -11.83
N PRO A 88 -35.55 -25.73 -10.96
CA PRO A 88 -35.03 -26.90 -10.27
C PRO A 88 -35.32 -28.19 -11.07
N GLY A 89 -34.34 -29.11 -11.14
CA GLY A 89 -34.59 -30.43 -11.72
C GLY A 89 -33.38 -31.37 -11.80
N ASN A 90 -33.42 -32.41 -10.96
CA ASN A 90 -32.84 -33.76 -11.07
C ASN A 90 -31.51 -34.03 -11.80
N VAL A 91 -30.57 -34.58 -11.03
CA VAL A 91 -29.29 -35.14 -11.47
C VAL A 91 -29.43 -36.63 -11.82
N ARG A 92 -28.98 -37.04 -13.01
CA ARG A 92 -28.52 -38.41 -13.35
C ARG A 92 -27.18 -38.28 -14.09
N PRO A 93 -26.18 -39.14 -13.83
CA PRO A 93 -24.92 -39.11 -14.56
C PRO A 93 -24.98 -39.96 -15.83
N VAL A 94 -24.39 -39.47 -16.91
CA VAL A 94 -24.13 -40.25 -18.14
C VAL A 94 -22.63 -40.29 -18.36
N ALA A 95 -22.09 -41.50 -18.38
CA ALA A 95 -20.75 -41.83 -18.85
C ALA A 95 -20.68 -41.61 -20.37
N ALA A 96 -19.63 -40.93 -20.84
CA ALA A 96 -19.33 -40.82 -22.27
C ALA A 96 -18.05 -41.60 -22.58
N ASN A 97 -18.25 -42.76 -23.19
CA ASN A 97 -17.23 -43.55 -23.88
C ASN A 97 -17.29 -43.13 -25.36
N ALA A 98 -16.17 -42.73 -25.96
CA ALA A 98 -16.07 -42.53 -27.40
C ALA A 98 -14.63 -42.69 -27.89
N GLN A 99 -14.38 -43.79 -28.61
CA GLN A 99 -13.30 -43.94 -29.58
C GLN A 99 -13.92 -44.11 -30.98
N PRO A 100 -13.23 -43.67 -32.04
CA PRO A 100 -12.97 -44.61 -33.12
C PRO A 100 -11.55 -44.53 -33.73
N ASN A 101 -11.04 -45.73 -34.01
CA ASN A 101 -10.16 -46.22 -35.08
C ASN A 101 -9.04 -45.38 -35.74
N ALA A 102 -7.83 -45.95 -35.60
CA ALA A 102 -6.89 -46.40 -36.63
C ALA A 102 -6.28 -45.40 -37.63
N ALA A 103 -4.95 -45.26 -37.53
CA ALA A 103 -4.07 -45.16 -38.70
C ALA A 103 -2.71 -45.82 -38.39
N VAL A 104 -2.32 -46.71 -39.30
CA VAL A 104 -1.06 -47.44 -39.37
C VAL A 104 0.02 -46.51 -39.93
N GLY A 105 1.18 -46.44 -39.29
CA GLY A 105 2.34 -45.68 -39.77
C GLY A 105 3.62 -46.15 -39.08
N ALA A 106 4.47 -46.82 -39.86
CA ALA A 106 5.74 -47.37 -39.44
C ALA A 106 6.70 -46.31 -38.89
N SER A 107 7.43 -46.65 -37.83
CA SER A 107 8.70 -46.00 -37.50
C SER A 107 9.63 -47.00 -36.82
N THR A 108 10.78 -47.12 -37.45
CA THR A 108 11.88 -48.05 -37.25
C THR A 108 12.55 -47.94 -35.89
N SER A 109 12.83 -49.11 -35.34
CA SER A 109 13.65 -49.35 -34.16
C SER A 109 15.09 -48.85 -34.35
N HIS A 110 15.51 -47.89 -33.56
CA HIS A 110 16.92 -47.66 -33.26
C HIS A 110 17.20 -48.06 -31.82
N VAL A 111 17.79 -49.25 -31.68
CA VAL A 111 18.35 -49.80 -30.45
C VAL A 111 19.65 -49.05 -30.18
N ALA A 112 19.66 -48.22 -29.13
CA ALA A 112 20.89 -47.70 -28.55
C ALA A 112 21.35 -48.65 -27.41
N PRO A 113 22.65 -48.95 -27.28
CA PRO A 113 23.14 -49.88 -26.29
C PRO A 113 23.07 -49.30 -24.87
N ALA A 114 22.61 -50.15 -23.96
CA ALA A 114 22.61 -49.93 -22.52
C ALA A 114 24.04 -49.68 -22.01
N SER A 115 24.27 -48.50 -21.46
CA SER A 115 25.38 -48.27 -20.53
C SER A 115 24.97 -48.84 -19.18
N GLN A 116 25.78 -49.77 -18.68
CA GLN A 116 25.64 -50.43 -17.40
C GLN A 116 25.63 -49.41 -16.26
N GLN A 117 24.45 -49.15 -15.69
CA GLN A 117 24.35 -48.56 -14.36
C GLN A 117 24.85 -49.60 -13.36
N SER A 118 26.00 -49.31 -12.75
CA SER A 118 26.49 -50.00 -11.57
C SER A 118 25.38 -49.97 -10.50
N PRO A 119 25.16 -51.05 -9.72
CA PRO A 119 24.21 -51.01 -8.62
C PRO A 119 24.66 -49.93 -7.64
N GLN A 120 23.92 -48.83 -7.60
CA GLN A 120 24.06 -47.80 -6.58
C GLN A 120 23.83 -48.50 -5.24
N ALA A 121 24.92 -48.76 -4.52
CA ALA A 121 24.88 -49.21 -3.15
C ALA A 121 23.91 -48.30 -2.39
N ALA A 122 22.84 -48.88 -1.86
CA ALA A 122 21.90 -48.20 -1.01
C ALA A 122 22.70 -47.42 0.04
N ALA A 123 22.53 -46.09 0.04
CA ALA A 123 23.13 -45.23 1.02
C ALA A 123 22.66 -45.70 2.40
N VAL A 124 23.58 -46.31 3.16
CA VAL A 124 23.39 -46.66 4.56
C VAL A 124 23.01 -45.36 5.28
N PRO A 125 21.95 -45.31 6.11
CA PRO A 125 21.66 -44.12 6.90
C PRO A 125 22.85 -43.91 7.84
N VAL A 126 23.66 -42.90 7.54
CA VAL A 126 24.76 -42.50 8.39
C VAL A 126 24.12 -41.99 9.67
N ASN A 127 24.19 -42.77 10.74
CA ASN A 127 23.75 -42.37 12.07
C ASN A 127 24.78 -41.37 12.60
N SER A 128 24.77 -40.15 12.04
CA SER A 128 25.72 -39.11 12.40
C SER A 128 25.44 -38.72 13.85
N GLN A 129 26.36 -39.05 14.76
CA GLN A 129 26.25 -38.68 16.18
C GLN A 129 26.18 -37.15 16.38
N PHE A 130 26.66 -36.41 15.39
CA PHE A 130 26.68 -34.95 15.35
C PHE A 130 25.71 -34.39 14.32
N GLN A 131 25.14 -33.23 14.64
CA GLN A 131 24.25 -32.47 13.78
C GLN A 131 25.02 -31.92 12.59
N ASN A 132 24.45 -32.07 11.39
CA ASN A 132 24.96 -31.39 10.20
C ASN A 132 24.68 -29.88 10.28
N THR A 133 25.75 -29.09 10.33
CA THR A 133 25.75 -27.62 10.41
C THR A 133 25.06 -26.96 9.21
N GLU A 134 25.17 -27.55 8.02
CA GLU A 134 24.53 -27.07 6.81
C GLU A 134 22.99 -27.19 6.91
N VAL A 135 22.48 -28.26 7.52
CA VAL A 135 21.03 -28.40 7.77
C VAL A 135 20.53 -27.34 8.74
N VAL A 136 21.33 -26.99 9.76
CA VAL A 136 20.99 -25.91 10.71
C VAL A 136 20.98 -24.56 10.00
N ARG A 137 21.99 -24.28 9.16
CA ARG A 137 22.08 -23.06 8.34
C ARG A 137 20.89 -22.93 7.39
N GLN A 138 20.54 -23.98 6.66
CA GLN A 138 19.38 -24.01 5.76
C GLN A 138 18.05 -23.83 6.52
N THR A 139 17.92 -24.43 7.70
CA THR A 139 16.73 -24.26 8.56
C THR A 139 16.56 -22.80 8.97
N ALA A 140 17.64 -22.14 9.39
CA ALA A 140 17.63 -20.72 9.72
C ALA A 140 17.33 -19.83 8.51
N GLU A 141 17.92 -20.13 7.35
CA GLU A 141 17.69 -19.38 6.12
C GLU A 141 16.23 -19.46 5.65
N ARG A 142 15.64 -20.67 5.65
CA ARG A 142 14.24 -20.89 5.29
C ARG A 142 13.31 -20.09 6.22
N PHE A 143 13.56 -20.15 7.53
CA PHE A 143 12.77 -19.39 8.49
C PHE A 143 12.86 -17.88 8.25
N LEU A 144 14.06 -17.33 8.02
CA LEU A 144 14.19 -15.91 7.67
C LEU A 144 13.45 -15.55 6.39
N ARG A 145 13.46 -16.44 5.39
CA ARG A 145 12.73 -16.25 4.13
C ARG A 145 11.22 -16.21 4.34
N GLU A 146 10.69 -17.12 5.15
CA GLU A 146 9.27 -17.14 5.51
C GLU A 146 8.88 -15.86 6.26
N GLN A 147 9.65 -15.46 7.27
CA GLN A 147 9.39 -14.25 8.07
C GLN A 147 9.54 -12.94 7.29
N THR A 148 10.26 -12.94 6.16
CA THR A 148 10.45 -11.75 5.30
C THR A 148 9.47 -11.71 4.14
N THR A 149 8.55 -12.68 4.05
CA THR A 149 7.47 -12.69 3.05
C THR A 149 6.52 -11.52 3.32
N GLY A 150 6.40 -10.60 2.37
CA GLY A 150 5.56 -9.39 2.49
C GLY A 150 6.33 -8.10 2.69
N LEU A 151 7.66 -8.16 2.83
CA LEU A 151 8.49 -6.95 2.80
C LEU A 151 8.58 -6.37 1.39
N PRO A 152 8.66 -5.03 1.24
CA PRO A 152 8.77 -4.41 -0.06
C PRO A 152 10.14 -4.71 -0.70
N GLY A 153 10.13 -5.14 -1.97
CA GLY A 153 11.33 -5.28 -2.79
C GLY A 153 11.99 -6.66 -2.77
N ARG A 154 13.26 -6.70 -3.17
CA ARG A 154 14.07 -7.92 -3.27
C ARG A 154 14.86 -8.12 -1.97
N VAL A 155 14.59 -9.24 -1.30
CA VAL A 155 15.28 -9.64 -0.08
C VAL A 155 16.46 -10.55 -0.42
N THR A 156 17.65 -10.22 0.09
CA THR A 156 18.85 -11.05 0.02
C THR A 156 19.24 -11.45 1.43
N ILE A 157 19.31 -12.76 1.67
CA ILE A 157 19.60 -13.34 2.99
C ILE A 157 20.95 -14.04 2.90
N THR A 158 21.83 -13.76 3.85
CA THR A 158 23.11 -14.44 4.02
C THR A 158 23.21 -14.89 5.47
N VAL A 159 23.25 -16.19 5.69
CA VAL A 159 23.45 -16.77 7.03
C VAL A 159 24.91 -17.17 7.16
N GLY A 160 25.57 -16.68 8.20
CA GLY A 160 26.95 -17.02 8.52
C GLY A 160 27.07 -18.44 9.06
N ASP A 161 28.30 -18.94 9.05
CA ASP A 161 28.59 -20.31 9.49
C ASP A 161 28.36 -20.51 10.98
N SER A 162 27.92 -21.70 11.34
CA SER A 162 27.83 -22.13 12.74
C SER A 162 29.21 -22.39 13.31
N VAL A 163 29.52 -21.81 14.47
CA VAL A 163 30.82 -21.98 15.15
C VAL A 163 30.90 -23.30 15.93
N SER A 164 29.77 -23.99 16.18
CA SER A 164 29.72 -25.21 17.00
C SER A 164 29.47 -26.46 16.16
N ASP A 165 30.48 -27.33 16.08
CA ASP A 165 30.43 -28.59 15.30
C ASP A 165 30.10 -29.82 16.16
N ARG A 166 29.89 -29.63 17.47
CA ARG A 166 29.70 -30.71 18.46
C ARG A 166 28.28 -30.76 19.03
N MET A 167 27.28 -30.54 18.21
CA MET A 167 25.87 -30.64 18.62
C MET A 167 25.36 -32.06 18.39
N PRO A 168 24.64 -32.68 19.32
CA PRO A 168 23.95 -33.95 19.08
C PRO A 168 22.98 -33.84 17.91
N ALA A 169 22.86 -34.88 17.09
CA ALA A 169 21.87 -34.93 16.01
C ALA A 169 20.44 -34.75 16.57
N CYS A 170 19.65 -33.93 15.88
CA CYS A 170 18.29 -33.58 16.25
C CYS A 170 17.34 -33.79 15.06
N GLY A 171 16.24 -34.52 15.29
CA GLY A 171 15.20 -34.72 14.27
C GLY A 171 14.25 -33.54 14.11
N ALA A 172 14.15 -32.65 15.11
CA ALA A 172 13.21 -31.53 15.13
C ALA A 172 13.94 -30.23 15.49
N LEU A 173 14.43 -29.53 14.46
CA LEU A 173 15.04 -28.22 14.58
C LEU A 173 13.96 -27.14 14.58
N GLU A 174 13.96 -26.29 15.61
CA GLU A 174 13.04 -25.17 15.72
C GLU A 174 13.82 -23.84 15.63
N PRO A 175 13.69 -23.10 14.51
CA PRO A 175 14.27 -21.77 14.38
C PRO A 175 13.42 -20.73 15.12
N PHE A 176 14.06 -19.74 15.73
CA PHE A 176 13.40 -18.64 16.42
C PHE A 176 14.23 -17.34 16.33
N LEU A 177 13.56 -16.21 16.50
CA LEU A 177 14.22 -14.91 16.67
C LEU A 177 14.35 -14.60 18.16
N PRO A 178 15.55 -14.24 18.66
CA PRO A 178 15.68 -13.76 20.02
C PRO A 178 14.88 -12.46 20.21
N PRO A 179 14.38 -12.18 21.43
CA PRO A 179 13.65 -10.94 21.70
C PRO A 179 14.46 -9.71 21.31
N GLY A 180 13.84 -8.79 20.56
CA GLY A 180 14.50 -7.58 20.05
C GLY A 180 15.33 -7.77 18.78
N ALA A 181 15.44 -9.00 18.26
CA ALA A 181 16.04 -9.24 16.95
C ALA A 181 15.20 -8.60 15.84
N ARG A 182 15.89 -8.08 14.83
CA ARG A 182 15.27 -7.39 13.70
C ARG A 182 15.15 -8.36 12.53
N LEU A 183 14.06 -8.29 11.78
CA LEU A 183 13.84 -9.12 10.58
C LEU A 183 14.75 -8.72 9.40
N TRP A 184 15.41 -7.58 9.48
CA TRP A 184 16.29 -7.05 8.44
C TRP A 184 17.55 -6.38 9.02
N GLY A 185 18.59 -6.25 8.21
CA GLY A 185 19.91 -5.79 8.60
C GLY A 185 20.77 -6.93 9.15
N SER A 186 21.70 -6.61 10.05
CA SER A 186 22.41 -7.64 10.83
C SER A 186 21.48 -8.14 11.93
N THR A 187 21.23 -9.45 11.92
CA THR A 187 20.33 -10.12 12.86
C THR A 187 20.94 -11.44 13.33
N THR A 188 20.42 -11.97 14.42
CA THR A 188 20.84 -13.25 14.96
C THR A 188 19.63 -14.17 14.96
N VAL A 189 19.80 -15.38 14.43
CA VAL A 189 18.77 -16.42 14.42
C VAL A 189 19.17 -17.51 15.38
N GLY A 190 18.27 -17.85 16.29
CA GLY A 190 18.43 -19.01 17.16
C GLY A 190 17.88 -20.26 16.47
N VAL A 191 18.57 -21.39 16.59
CA VAL A 191 18.01 -22.70 16.28
C VAL A 191 18.12 -23.54 17.54
N ARG A 192 16.98 -24.05 18.02
CA ARG A 192 16.93 -24.92 19.19
C ARG A 192 16.46 -26.31 18.81
N CYS A 193 16.98 -27.30 19.52
CA CYS A 193 16.48 -28.66 19.54
C CYS A 193 15.85 -28.92 20.91
N ALA A 194 14.60 -29.38 20.93
CA ALA A 194 13.87 -29.73 22.16
C ALA A 194 13.79 -31.25 22.42
N GLY A 195 14.59 -32.05 21.72
CA GLY A 195 14.60 -33.51 21.84
C GLY A 195 15.32 -34.03 23.09
N GLU A 196 15.69 -35.31 23.10
CA GLU A 196 16.36 -35.99 24.23
C GLU A 196 17.64 -35.31 24.71
N ARG A 197 18.34 -34.62 23.80
CA ARG A 197 19.55 -33.85 24.09
C ARG A 197 19.33 -32.41 23.65
N PRO A 198 18.75 -31.55 24.50
CA PRO A 198 18.40 -30.20 24.10
C PRO A 198 19.66 -29.35 23.92
N TRP A 199 19.64 -28.51 22.90
CA TRP A 199 20.70 -27.53 22.64
C TRP A 199 20.13 -26.33 21.91
N THR A 200 20.85 -25.20 21.96
CA THR A 200 20.48 -23.97 21.26
C THR A 200 21.73 -23.36 20.66
N LEU A 201 21.64 -22.98 19.38
CA LEU A 201 22.70 -22.36 18.63
C LEU A 201 22.23 -21.01 18.10
N TYR A 202 23.12 -20.01 18.11
CA TYR A 202 22.88 -18.72 17.52
C TYR A 202 23.76 -18.52 16.29
N LEU A 203 23.11 -18.21 15.16
CA LEU A 203 23.75 -17.91 13.89
C LEU A 203 23.65 -16.42 13.60
N GLN A 204 24.75 -15.82 13.15
CA GLN A 204 24.72 -14.46 12.61
C GLN A 204 24.16 -14.50 11.19
N ALA A 205 23.20 -13.63 10.90
CA ALA A 205 22.62 -13.51 9.57
C ALA A 205 22.57 -12.03 9.15
N ARG A 206 22.65 -11.79 7.84
CA ARG A 206 22.47 -10.49 7.23
C ARG A 206 21.34 -10.58 6.22
N VAL A 207 20.33 -9.75 6.42
CA VAL A 207 19.16 -9.65 5.54
C VAL A 207 19.16 -8.25 4.93
N SER A 208 19.56 -8.13 3.68
CA SER A 208 19.52 -6.88 2.91
C SER A 208 18.22 -6.80 2.11
N ILE A 209 17.65 -5.59 2.02
CA ILE A 209 16.38 -5.37 1.33
C ILE A 209 16.61 -4.29 0.28
N ASN A 210 16.67 -4.70 -0.99
CA ASN A 210 16.74 -3.77 -2.09
C ASN A 210 15.32 -3.44 -2.57
N ALA A 211 14.88 -2.22 -2.30
CA ALA A 211 13.54 -1.76 -2.65
C ALA A 211 13.58 -0.37 -3.27
N THR A 212 12.48 -0.01 -3.92
CA THR A 212 12.23 1.36 -4.34
C THR A 212 11.79 2.18 -3.13
N TYR A 213 12.44 3.32 -2.93
CA TYR A 213 12.09 4.34 -1.96
C TYR A 213 11.97 5.70 -2.66
N PHE A 214 11.34 6.68 -2.00
CA PHE A 214 11.13 7.99 -2.59
C PHE A 214 12.09 9.03 -2.01
N VAL A 215 12.69 9.82 -2.89
CA VAL A 215 13.46 11.02 -2.55
C VAL A 215 12.70 12.27 -2.99
N ALA A 216 13.01 13.40 -2.38
CA ALA A 216 12.44 14.68 -2.80
C ALA A 216 13.01 15.10 -4.16
N ALA A 217 12.16 15.28 -5.17
CA ALA A 217 12.56 15.76 -6.50
C ALA A 217 13.03 17.22 -6.45
N ARG A 218 12.43 18.02 -5.57
CA ARG A 218 12.77 19.42 -5.31
C ARG A 218 12.87 19.69 -3.81
N GLN A 219 13.31 20.90 -3.46
CA GLN A 219 13.23 21.35 -2.08
C GLN A 219 11.77 21.54 -1.65
N ILE A 220 11.41 20.98 -0.50
CA ILE A 220 10.09 21.07 0.14
C ILE A 220 10.28 21.81 1.46
N ASN A 221 9.51 22.88 1.66
CA ASN A 221 9.60 23.68 2.87
C ASN A 221 8.61 23.19 3.96
N PRO A 222 8.87 23.49 5.25
CA PRO A 222 7.91 23.21 6.31
C PRO A 222 6.54 23.83 6.01
N GLY A 223 5.46 23.09 6.27
CA GLY A 223 4.09 23.50 6.01
C GLY A 223 3.60 23.27 4.58
N GLU A 224 4.46 22.78 3.69
CA GLU A 224 4.10 22.51 2.30
C GLU A 224 3.49 21.10 2.13
N THR A 225 2.41 20.99 1.35
CA THR A 225 1.79 19.72 0.99
C THR A 225 2.58 19.04 -0.11
N ILE A 226 2.91 17.76 0.07
CA ILE A 226 3.70 16.99 -0.88
C ILE A 226 2.80 16.43 -1.99
N GLY A 227 3.09 16.81 -3.22
CA GLY A 227 2.42 16.31 -4.41
C GLY A 227 3.13 15.11 -5.04
N PRO A 228 2.50 14.41 -6.00
CA PRO A 228 3.12 13.30 -6.72
C PRO A 228 4.34 13.73 -7.55
N ASN A 229 4.37 14.98 -8.03
CA ASN A 229 5.51 15.53 -8.80
C ASN A 229 6.71 15.90 -7.93
N ASP A 230 6.55 15.90 -6.60
CA ASP A 230 7.62 16.23 -5.67
C ASP A 230 8.43 14.98 -5.27
N LEU A 231 8.01 13.81 -5.74
CA LEU A 231 8.60 12.52 -5.44
C LEU A 231 9.40 12.00 -6.63
N SER A 232 10.59 11.49 -6.35
CA SER A 232 11.39 10.75 -7.33
C SER A 232 11.69 9.35 -6.79
N PRO A 233 11.31 8.27 -7.49
CA PRO A 233 11.63 6.92 -7.07
C PRO A 233 13.13 6.63 -7.24
N ARG A 234 13.72 6.00 -6.24
CA ARG A 234 15.13 5.59 -6.20
C ARG A 234 15.21 4.16 -5.69
N GLN A 235 16.14 3.39 -6.23
CA GLN A 235 16.37 2.02 -5.77
C GLN A 235 17.60 1.98 -4.87
N GLY A 236 17.53 1.24 -3.76
CA GLY A 236 18.65 1.11 -2.82
C GLY A 236 18.37 0.13 -1.70
N ASP A 237 19.39 -0.12 -0.89
CA ASP A 237 19.28 -1.00 0.29
C ASP A 237 18.64 -0.23 1.46
N LEU A 238 17.43 -0.64 1.84
CA LEU A 238 16.69 -0.06 2.97
C LEU A 238 17.40 -0.31 4.31
N THR A 239 18.31 -1.27 4.41
CA THR A 239 19.04 -1.56 5.66
C THR A 239 20.09 -0.50 6.00
N LEU A 240 20.54 0.27 5.00
CA LEU A 240 21.44 1.41 5.18
C LEU A 240 20.68 2.71 5.45
N LEU A 241 19.35 2.70 5.29
CA LEU A 241 18.49 3.86 5.45
C LEU A 241 17.78 3.85 6.82
N PRO A 242 17.36 5.02 7.33
CA PRO A 242 16.49 5.09 8.50
C PRO A 242 15.18 4.32 8.29
N ARG A 243 14.66 3.72 9.36
CA ARG A 243 13.40 2.94 9.34
C ARG A 243 12.17 3.74 8.89
N THR A 244 12.25 5.05 8.98
CA THR A 244 11.15 5.94 8.65
C THR A 244 11.11 6.29 7.17
N VAL A 245 12.03 5.82 6.33
CA VAL A 245 11.97 6.07 4.88
C VAL A 245 10.68 5.47 4.29
N ALA A 246 9.94 6.30 3.58
CA ALA A 246 8.70 5.89 2.96
C ALA A 246 8.96 5.15 1.64
N THR A 247 8.41 3.93 1.56
CA THR A 247 8.52 3.03 0.39
C THR A 247 7.29 3.06 -0.51
N ASP A 248 6.21 3.69 -0.06
CA ASP A 248 4.95 3.83 -0.79
C ASP A 248 4.64 5.32 -1.01
N ALA A 249 4.36 5.69 -2.26
CA ALA A 249 3.98 7.06 -2.61
C ALA A 249 2.62 7.44 -2.00
N GLY A 250 1.70 6.49 -1.82
CA GLY A 250 0.38 6.73 -1.23
C GLY A 250 0.45 7.23 0.22
N GLN A 251 1.51 6.86 0.95
CA GLN A 251 1.76 7.33 2.31
C GLN A 251 2.36 8.73 2.38
N ILE A 252 2.90 9.23 1.26
CA ILE A 252 3.62 10.51 1.20
C ILE A 252 2.75 11.59 0.56
N VAL A 253 2.07 11.26 -0.54
CA VAL A 253 1.27 12.23 -1.30
C VAL A 253 0.08 12.70 -0.44
N GLY A 254 -0.11 14.01 -0.35
CA GLY A 254 -1.15 14.63 0.46
C GLY A 254 -0.79 14.78 1.93
N THR A 255 0.44 14.44 2.34
CA THR A 255 0.99 14.81 3.65
C THR A 255 1.65 16.19 3.59
N VAL A 256 1.88 16.79 4.75
CA VAL A 256 2.54 18.09 4.92
C VAL A 256 3.91 17.88 5.56
N ALA A 257 4.94 18.51 5.01
CA ALA A 257 6.28 18.47 5.58
C ALA A 257 6.34 19.26 6.90
N VAL A 258 6.84 18.64 7.96
CA VAL A 258 7.06 19.29 9.27
C VAL A 258 8.39 20.03 9.29
N ASN A 259 9.39 19.51 8.59
CA ASN A 259 10.72 20.07 8.47
C ASN A 259 11.08 20.28 7.00
N ARG A 260 12.10 21.10 6.73
CA ARG A 260 12.62 21.29 5.38
C ARG A 260 13.24 20.00 4.88
N ILE A 261 12.87 19.59 3.66
CA ILE A 261 13.45 18.44 2.96
C ILE A 261 14.16 18.96 1.71
N THR A 262 15.48 18.78 1.64
CA THR A 262 16.28 19.17 0.48
C THR A 262 16.09 18.19 -0.67
N SER A 263 16.16 18.67 -1.91
CA SER A 263 16.16 17.80 -3.10
C SER A 263 17.23 16.71 -3.00
N GLY A 264 16.89 15.50 -3.45
CA GLY A 264 17.75 14.32 -3.43
C GLY A 264 17.78 13.55 -2.10
N LEU A 265 17.23 14.11 -1.01
CA LEU A 265 17.16 13.40 0.27
C LEU A 265 15.99 12.42 0.33
N PRO A 266 16.15 11.26 1.00
CA PRO A 266 15.06 10.32 1.25
C PRO A 266 13.94 10.96 2.06
N ILE A 267 12.70 10.78 1.59
CA ILE A 267 11.53 11.23 2.33
C ILE A 267 11.22 10.22 3.43
N ARG A 268 11.05 10.75 4.64
CA ARG A 268 10.85 9.96 5.84
C ARG A 268 9.55 10.35 6.53
N SER A 269 8.81 9.38 7.03
CA SER A 269 7.53 9.57 7.72
C SER A 269 7.61 10.45 8.96
N ASP A 270 8.74 10.50 9.67
CA ASP A 270 8.94 11.40 10.82
C ASP A 270 9.03 12.88 10.43
N LEU A 271 9.35 13.17 9.16
CA LEU A 271 9.36 14.53 8.61
C LEU A 271 8.00 14.92 8.02
N LEU A 272 7.03 14.01 8.05
CA LEU A 272 5.70 14.19 7.49
C LEU A 272 4.66 14.25 8.61
N ARG A 273 3.61 15.02 8.36
CA ARG A 273 2.39 15.02 9.15
C ARG A 273 1.22 14.95 8.19
N SER A 274 0.16 14.24 8.57
CA SER A 274 -1.07 14.24 7.79
C SER A 274 -1.57 15.67 7.55
N ALA A 275 -1.96 16.01 6.32
CA ALA A 275 -2.52 17.32 6.02
C ALA A 275 -3.83 17.48 6.78
N ILE A 276 -4.06 18.63 7.42
CA ILE A 276 -5.35 18.94 8.02
C ILE A 276 -6.37 19.06 6.88
N ALA A 277 -7.29 18.12 6.81
CA ALA A 277 -8.34 18.09 5.78
C ALA A 277 -9.55 18.90 6.22
N VAL A 278 -9.86 18.92 7.53
CA VAL A 278 -10.95 19.68 8.12
C VAL A 278 -10.51 20.50 9.33
N GLN A 279 -10.99 21.73 9.43
CA GLN A 279 -10.76 22.62 10.57
C GLN A 279 -11.94 22.61 11.54
N GLN A 280 -11.67 22.91 12.81
CA GLN A 280 -12.72 23.14 13.80
C GLN A 280 -13.61 24.32 13.36
N GLY A 281 -14.93 24.12 13.43
CA GLY A 281 -15.95 25.07 12.98
C GLY A 281 -16.25 25.01 11.47
N GLN A 282 -15.52 24.21 10.70
CA GLN A 282 -15.79 24.05 9.27
C GLN A 282 -17.09 23.28 9.05
N THR A 283 -17.95 23.78 8.17
CA THR A 283 -19.14 23.07 7.71
C THR A 283 -18.73 22.00 6.70
N VAL A 284 -19.10 20.74 6.96
CA VAL A 284 -18.81 19.59 6.11
C VAL A 284 -20.08 18.78 5.87
N ARG A 285 -20.12 18.03 4.76
CA ARG A 285 -21.20 17.08 4.47
C ARG A 285 -20.90 15.78 5.20
N VAL A 286 -21.75 15.40 6.14
CA VAL A 286 -21.73 14.11 6.82
C VAL A 286 -22.53 13.14 5.97
N VAL A 287 -21.91 12.02 5.60
CA VAL A 287 -22.51 10.99 4.75
C VAL A 287 -22.53 9.67 5.52
N SER A 288 -23.68 9.02 5.57
CA SER A 288 -23.88 7.72 6.17
C SER A 288 -24.32 6.75 5.08
N ARG A 289 -23.57 5.68 4.85
CA ARG A 289 -23.89 4.67 3.83
C ARG A 289 -24.31 3.37 4.49
N GLY A 290 -25.50 2.89 4.15
CA GLY A 290 -26.02 1.57 4.53
C GLY A 290 -26.20 0.65 3.32
N SER A 291 -26.78 -0.52 3.52
CA SER A 291 -27.07 -1.48 2.44
C SER A 291 -28.17 -0.94 1.50
N GLY A 292 -27.78 -0.18 0.48
CA GLY A 292 -28.67 0.34 -0.56
C GLY A 292 -29.21 1.76 -0.34
N PHE A 293 -28.76 2.46 0.71
CA PHE A 293 -29.14 3.86 0.95
C PHE A 293 -27.93 4.71 1.37
N GLU A 294 -27.97 5.99 0.99
CA GLU A 294 -27.02 7.02 1.43
C GLU A 294 -27.81 8.17 2.04
N VAL A 295 -27.53 8.51 3.29
CA VAL A 295 -28.08 9.70 3.95
C VAL A 295 -26.96 10.72 4.04
N SER A 296 -27.21 11.94 3.58
CA SER A 296 -26.26 13.04 3.77
C SER A 296 -26.89 14.23 4.46
N THR A 297 -26.17 14.80 5.42
CA THR A 297 -26.57 16.00 6.15
C THR A 297 -25.38 16.94 6.30
N GLU A 298 -25.63 18.20 6.61
CA GLU A 298 -24.56 19.15 6.93
C GLU A 298 -24.30 19.18 8.43
N GLY A 299 -23.02 19.33 8.80
CA GLY A 299 -22.63 19.52 10.19
C GLY A 299 -21.35 20.34 10.34
N GLN A 300 -21.14 20.86 11.54
CA GLN A 300 -19.95 21.60 11.91
C GLN A 300 -18.96 20.72 12.64
N VAL A 301 -17.72 20.73 12.17
CA VAL A 301 -16.61 19.95 12.74
C VAL A 301 -16.22 20.51 14.11
N LEU A 302 -16.12 19.66 15.13
CA LEU A 302 -15.77 20.07 16.50
C LEU A 302 -14.26 20.06 16.76
N SER A 303 -13.49 19.28 16.00
CA SER A 303 -12.03 19.13 16.16
C SER A 303 -11.33 19.08 14.81
N ARG A 304 -10.11 19.59 14.73
CA ARG A 304 -9.30 19.48 13.50
C ARG A 304 -8.95 18.01 13.26
N ALA A 305 -9.02 17.56 12.01
CA ALA A 305 -8.70 16.18 11.63
C ALA A 305 -8.11 16.12 10.21
N SER A 306 -7.30 15.10 9.97
CA SER A 306 -6.74 14.80 8.66
C SER A 306 -7.62 13.81 7.89
N ALA A 307 -7.37 13.66 6.59
CA ALA A 307 -8.05 12.64 5.79
C ALA A 307 -7.75 11.25 6.37
N GLY A 308 -8.79 10.45 6.60
CA GLY A 308 -8.69 9.13 7.24
C GLY A 308 -8.79 9.13 8.76
N ASP A 309 -8.72 10.29 9.42
CA ASP A 309 -8.84 10.37 10.88
C ASP A 309 -10.31 10.45 11.32
N PRO A 310 -10.64 9.91 12.53
CA PRO A 310 -11.95 10.11 13.13
C PRO A 310 -12.13 11.56 13.59
N VAL A 311 -13.31 12.11 13.36
CA VAL A 311 -13.68 13.47 13.74
C VAL A 311 -15.12 13.52 14.26
N GLN A 312 -15.37 14.38 15.25
CA GLN A 312 -16.71 14.65 15.74
C GLN A 312 -17.33 15.83 14.99
N VAL A 313 -18.56 15.65 14.54
CA VAL A 313 -19.32 16.66 13.80
C VAL A 313 -20.66 16.88 14.50
N ARG A 314 -21.00 18.14 14.74
CA ARG A 314 -22.30 18.55 15.27
C ARG A 314 -23.25 18.86 14.11
N THR A 315 -24.34 18.11 13.99
CA THR A 315 -25.38 18.35 12.97
C THR A 315 -26.19 19.61 13.29
N ARG A 316 -26.94 20.14 12.30
CA ARG A 316 -27.89 21.24 12.55
C ARG A 316 -28.96 20.90 13.60
N ALA A 317 -29.30 19.61 13.74
CA ALA A 317 -30.21 19.12 14.77
C ALA A 317 -29.60 19.11 16.19
N GLY A 318 -28.31 19.45 16.32
CA GLY A 318 -27.60 19.52 17.60
C GLY A 318 -26.99 18.19 18.06
N GLN A 319 -27.15 17.11 17.30
CA GLN A 319 -26.55 15.81 17.60
C GLN A 319 -25.06 15.82 17.23
N VAL A 320 -24.23 15.16 18.04
CA VAL A 320 -22.81 14.96 17.76
C VAL A 320 -22.60 13.56 17.21
N VAL A 321 -22.02 13.46 16.02
CA VAL A 321 -21.77 12.20 15.33
C VAL A 321 -20.26 12.07 15.10
N SER A 322 -19.72 10.88 15.32
CA SER A 322 -18.32 10.55 15.03
C SER A 322 -18.24 9.86 13.67
N GLY A 323 -17.34 10.32 12.80
CA GLY A 323 -17.11 9.71 11.50
C GLY A 323 -15.68 9.88 11.04
N THR A 324 -15.32 9.29 9.91
CA THR A 324 -13.98 9.35 9.32
C THR A 324 -13.97 10.37 8.18
N VAL A 325 -12.96 11.25 8.15
CA VAL A 325 -12.82 12.24 7.07
C VAL A 325 -12.44 11.53 5.76
N LYS A 326 -13.21 11.76 4.70
CA LYS A 326 -12.93 11.26 3.35
C LYS A 326 -13.08 12.35 2.31
N THR A 327 -12.42 12.18 1.17
CA THR A 327 -12.62 13.04 0.00
C THR A 327 -13.79 12.49 -0.81
N GLY A 328 -14.85 13.27 -0.95
CA GLY A 328 -16.03 12.92 -1.76
C GLY A 328 -15.75 12.95 -3.26
N LYS A 329 -16.68 12.40 -4.05
CA LYS A 329 -16.55 12.28 -5.52
C LYS A 329 -16.42 13.63 -6.25
N GLY A 330 -16.83 14.73 -5.62
CA GLY A 330 -16.70 16.10 -6.15
C GLY A 330 -15.45 16.85 -5.68
N GLY A 331 -14.50 16.18 -5.01
CA GLY A 331 -13.32 16.83 -4.41
C GLY A 331 -13.61 17.57 -3.10
N ASN A 332 -14.86 17.57 -2.64
CA ASN A 332 -15.25 18.16 -1.36
C ASN A 332 -14.92 17.20 -0.21
N VAL A 333 -14.59 17.75 0.96
CA VAL A 333 -14.31 16.93 2.15
C VAL A 333 -15.63 16.55 2.82
N GLU A 334 -15.82 15.25 3.02
CA GLU A 334 -17.02 14.64 3.60
C GLU A 334 -16.63 13.83 4.83
N VAL A 335 -17.56 13.63 5.76
CA VAL A 335 -17.34 12.79 6.94
C VAL A 335 -18.22 11.56 6.83
N GLU A 336 -17.60 10.38 6.68
CA GLU A 336 -18.32 9.12 6.59
C GLU A 336 -18.58 8.53 7.98
N VAL A 337 -19.83 8.25 8.29
CA VAL A 337 -20.23 7.61 9.54
C VAL A 337 -20.55 6.15 9.26
N ALA A 338 -19.92 5.24 9.99
CA ALA A 338 -20.28 3.82 9.99
C ALA A 338 -21.50 3.63 10.89
N LEU A 339 -22.56 3.01 10.33
CA LEU A 339 -23.77 2.61 11.04
C LEU A 339 -23.58 1.26 11.74
#